data_AF-A0A1B6JIX1-F1
#
_entry.id   AF-A0A1B6JIX1-F1
#
_cell.length_a   1.000
_cell.length_b   1.000
_cell.length_c   1.000
_cell.angle_alpha   90.00
_cell.angle_beta   90.00
_cell.angle_gamma   90.00
#
_symmetry.space_group_name_H-M   'P 1'
#
loop_
_entity.id
_entity.type
_entity.pdbx_description
1 polymer ?
#
loop_
_entity_poly.entity_id
_entity_poly.type
_entity_poly.pdbx_seq_one_letter_code
_entity_poly.pdbx_strand_id
1 'polypeptide(L)'
;PKGANTSQYAHYVFNSLDQDRSGLLSFEDFVHGLSILSRGSLDEKLRWTFSLYDINGDGRITREEMTDIVTAIYDLMGKFVEPSVEESTVAAKVDRIFQKMDRNRDGVVTLEEFLESCTSDEEISRSMSVFDSSF
;
A
#
# COMPACT_ATOMS: atom_id res chain seq x y z
N PRO A 1 -10.83 22.03 -12.95
CA PRO A 1 -10.74 20.95 -11.96
C PRO A 1 -10.10 19.70 -12.59
N LYS A 2 -8.79 19.50 -12.40
CA LYS A 2 -8.18 18.20 -12.72
C LYS A 2 -8.71 17.22 -11.67
N GLY A 3 -9.64 16.37 -12.05
CA GLY A 3 -10.17 15.32 -11.17
C GLY A 3 -9.01 14.46 -10.67
N ALA A 4 -9.09 14.02 -9.42
CA ALA A 4 -8.17 13.03 -8.88
C ALA A 4 -7.98 11.89 -9.90
N ASN A 5 -6.75 11.49 -10.18
CA ASN A 5 -6.49 10.40 -11.10
C ASN A 5 -6.69 9.07 -10.37
N THR A 6 -7.95 8.74 -10.11
CA THR A 6 -8.35 7.56 -9.34
C THR A 6 -8.06 6.25 -10.06
N SER A 7 -7.71 6.32 -11.36
CA SER A 7 -7.52 5.15 -12.21
C SER A 7 -6.31 4.31 -11.81
N GLN A 8 -5.22 4.92 -11.33
CA GLN A 8 -4.03 4.16 -10.91
C GLN A 8 -4.28 3.43 -9.60
N TYR A 9 -4.83 4.12 -8.60
CA TYR A 9 -5.14 3.47 -7.33
C TYR A 9 -6.20 2.37 -7.51
N ALA A 10 -7.23 2.61 -8.31
CA ALA A 10 -8.23 1.59 -8.63
C ALA A 10 -7.60 0.36 -9.31
N HIS A 11 -6.57 0.55 -10.14
CA HIS A 11 -5.84 -0.55 -10.76
C HIS A 11 -5.08 -1.39 -9.74
N TYR A 12 -4.40 -0.75 -8.78
CA TYR A 12 -3.70 -1.46 -7.70
C TYR A 12 -4.66 -2.22 -6.78
N VAL A 13 -5.78 -1.58 -6.40
CA VAL A 13 -6.82 -2.26 -5.61
C VAL A 13 -7.40 -3.44 -6.38
N PHE A 14 -7.67 -3.28 -7.68
CA PHE A 14 -8.15 -4.37 -8.52
C PHE A 14 -7.18 -5.56 -8.52
N ASN A 15 -5.89 -5.31 -8.74
CA ASN A 15 -4.87 -6.36 -8.71
C ASN A 15 -4.75 -7.02 -7.32
N SER A 16 -4.88 -6.26 -6.23
CA SER A 16 -4.84 -6.82 -4.88
C SER A 16 -6.03 -7.73 -4.55
N LEU A 17 -7.17 -7.52 -5.23
CA LEU A 17 -8.36 -8.35 -5.11
C LEU A 17 -8.30 -9.57 -6.05
N ASP A 18 -7.61 -9.45 -7.20
CA ASP A 18 -7.45 -10.48 -8.23
C ASP A 18 -6.39 -11.52 -7.84
N GLN A 19 -6.71 -12.34 -6.85
CA GLN A 19 -5.78 -13.30 -6.23
C GLN A 19 -5.23 -14.34 -7.21
N ASP A 20 -6.02 -14.73 -8.22
CA ASP A 20 -5.61 -15.70 -9.24
C ASP A 20 -4.88 -15.05 -10.44
N ARG A 21 -4.74 -13.71 -10.43
CA ARG A 21 -4.17 -12.90 -11.52
C ARG A 21 -4.81 -13.19 -12.87
N SER A 22 -6.09 -13.54 -12.87
CA SER A 22 -6.83 -13.80 -14.10
C SER A 22 -7.08 -12.53 -14.92
N GLY A 23 -6.88 -11.35 -14.32
CA GLY A 23 -7.26 -10.05 -14.86
C GLY A 23 -8.76 -9.80 -14.75
N LEU A 24 -9.50 -10.65 -14.05
CA LEU A 24 -10.96 -10.59 -13.91
C LEU A 24 -11.36 -10.86 -12.46
N LEU A 25 -11.96 -9.87 -11.81
CA LEU A 25 -12.53 -10.08 -10.48
C LEU A 25 -13.81 -10.90 -10.54
N SER A 26 -13.79 -12.10 -9.95
CA SER A 26 -15.01 -12.84 -9.67
C SER A 26 -15.77 -12.22 -8.50
N PHE A 27 -17.06 -12.56 -8.37
CA PHE A 27 -17.84 -12.15 -7.20
C PHE A 27 -17.27 -12.73 -5.90
N GLU A 28 -16.66 -13.91 -5.95
CA GLU A 28 -16.04 -14.55 -4.80
C GLU A 28 -14.82 -13.75 -4.34
N ASP A 29 -13.92 -13.37 -5.25
CA ASP A 29 -12.73 -12.55 -4.95
C ASP A 29 -13.11 -11.21 -4.34
N PHE A 30 -14.14 -10.58 -4.92
CA PHE A 30 -14.65 -9.30 -4.44
C PHE A 30 -15.22 -9.40 -3.02
N VAL A 31 -16.07 -10.41 -2.75
CA VAL A 31 -16.64 -10.61 -1.41
C VAL A 31 -15.58 -11.02 -0.39
N HIS A 32 -14.59 -11.82 -0.80
CA HIS A 32 -13.49 -12.23 0.05
C HIS A 32 -12.64 -11.03 0.48
N GLY A 33 -12.23 -10.17 -0.45
CA GLY A 33 -11.49 -8.95 -0.15
C GLY A 33 -12.27 -7.99 0.75
N LEU A 34 -13.56 -7.78 0.48
CA LEU A 34 -14.42 -6.96 1.35
C LEU A 34 -14.57 -7.54 2.76
N SER A 35 -14.62 -8.87 2.90
CA SER A 35 -14.68 -9.53 4.20
C SER A 35 -13.42 -9.24 5.02
N ILE A 36 -12.24 -9.33 4.40
CA ILE A 36 -10.96 -9.01 5.04
C ILE A 36 -10.91 -7.54 5.45
N LEU A 37 -11.27 -6.63 4.55
CA LEU A 37 -11.27 -5.18 4.83
C LEU A 37 -12.25 -4.80 5.95
N SER A 38 -13.45 -5.37 5.93
CA SER A 38 -14.53 -5.02 6.86
C SER A 38 -14.40 -5.69 8.23
N ARG A 39 -13.99 -6.96 8.26
CA ARG A 39 -14.06 -7.82 9.47
C ARG A 39 -12.81 -8.65 9.71
N GLY A 40 -11.80 -8.54 8.85
CA GLY A 40 -10.53 -9.21 9.04
C GLY A 40 -9.81 -8.74 10.29
N SER A 41 -9.04 -9.66 10.86
CA SER A 41 -8.07 -9.37 11.90
C SER A 41 -7.01 -8.38 11.41
N LEU A 42 -6.29 -7.76 12.33
CA LEU A 42 -5.19 -6.85 11.99
C LEU A 42 -4.14 -7.55 11.09
N ASP A 43 -3.85 -8.83 11.34
CA ASP A 43 -2.90 -9.60 10.53
C ASP A 43 -3.41 -9.81 9.10
N GLU A 44 -4.69 -10.16 8.92
CA GLU A 44 -5.30 -10.30 7.58
C GLU A 44 -5.29 -8.97 6.81
N LYS A 45 -5.59 -7.87 7.49
CA LYS A 45 -5.52 -6.52 6.89
C LYS A 45 -4.09 -6.16 6.49
N LEU A 46 -3.11 -6.41 7.35
CA LEU A 46 -1.71 -6.13 7.03
C LEU A 46 -1.20 -6.97 5.86
N ARG A 47 -1.61 -8.24 5.76
CA ARG A 47 -1.28 -9.10 4.60
C ARG A 47 -1.92 -8.59 3.31
N TRP A 48 -3.17 -8.14 3.38
CA TRP A 48 -3.82 -7.53 2.23
C TRP A 48 -3.12 -6.23 1.81
N THR A 49 -2.78 -5.37 2.77
CA THR A 49 -1.99 -4.15 2.52
C THR A 49 -0.63 -4.49 1.90
N PHE A 50 0.06 -5.53 2.38
CA PHE A 50 1.29 -5.99 1.76
C PHE A 50 1.09 -6.36 0.28
N SER A 51 0.02 -7.11 -0.02
CA SER A 51 -0.32 -7.47 -1.41
C SER A 51 -0.71 -6.26 -2.27
N LEU A 52 -1.18 -5.17 -1.68
CA LEU A 52 -1.42 -3.91 -2.39
C LEU A 52 -0.10 -3.22 -2.76
N TYR A 53 0.91 -3.31 -1.89
CA TYR A 53 2.24 -2.75 -2.14
C TYR A 53 3.10 -3.60 -3.07
N ASP A 54 2.95 -4.91 -3.04
CA ASP A 54 3.65 -5.86 -3.91
C ASP A 54 2.96 -5.95 -5.29
N ILE A 55 3.23 -4.97 -6.16
CA ILE A 55 2.57 -4.80 -7.46
C ILE A 55 2.84 -6.00 -8.39
N ASN A 56 4.09 -6.47 -8.39
CA ASN A 56 4.48 -7.59 -9.25
C ASN A 56 4.15 -8.96 -8.62
N GLY A 57 3.92 -8.99 -7.30
CA GLY A 57 3.48 -10.14 -6.53
C GLY A 57 4.56 -11.21 -6.35
N ASP A 58 5.83 -10.83 -6.24
CA ASP A 58 6.95 -11.75 -5.99
C ASP A 58 7.18 -12.01 -4.49
N GLY A 59 6.33 -11.45 -3.63
CA GLY A 59 6.41 -11.53 -2.19
C GLY A 59 7.41 -10.56 -1.58
N ARG A 60 7.88 -9.56 -2.33
CA ARG A 60 8.87 -8.56 -1.91
C ARG A 60 8.42 -7.18 -2.37
N ILE A 61 8.43 -6.22 -1.45
CA ILE A 61 8.15 -4.82 -1.81
C ILE A 61 9.47 -4.14 -2.12
N THR A 62 9.61 -3.66 -3.35
CA THR A 62 10.72 -2.81 -3.76
C THR A 62 10.44 -1.34 -3.45
N ARG A 63 11.50 -0.52 -3.44
CA ARG A 63 11.36 0.94 -3.27
C ARG A 63 10.52 1.57 -4.38
N GLU A 64 10.65 1.05 -5.59
CA GLU A 64 9.92 1.52 -6.77
C GLU A 64 8.42 1.27 -6.58
N GLU A 65 8.04 0.06 -6.18
CA GLU A 65 6.64 -0.29 -5.92
C GLU A 65 6.03 0.52 -4.76
N MET A 66 6.79 0.73 -3.68
CA MET A 66 6.36 1.59 -2.58
C MET A 66 6.13 3.03 -3.03
N THR A 67 6.99 3.54 -3.92
CA THR A 67 6.86 4.89 -4.48
C THR A 67 5.63 4.99 -5.37
N ASP A 68 5.37 3.99 -6.20
CA ASP A 68 4.22 3.96 -7.12
C ASP A 68 2.89 3.96 -6.37
N ILE A 69 2.75 3.12 -5.33
CA ILE A 69 1.53 3.10 -4.51
C ILE A 69 1.33 4.42 -3.77
N VAL A 70 2.36 4.94 -3.13
CA VAL A 70 2.26 6.19 -2.37
C VAL A 70 1.89 7.34 -3.32
N THR A 71 2.50 7.43 -4.49
CA THR A 71 2.19 8.44 -5.51
C THR A 71 0.74 8.34 -5.97
N ALA A 72 0.26 7.13 -6.27
CA ALA A 72 -1.12 6.90 -6.67
C ALA A 72 -2.14 7.30 -5.59
N ILE A 73 -1.81 7.10 -4.31
CA ILE A 73 -2.65 7.55 -3.19
C ILE A 73 -2.68 9.08 -3.10
N TYR A 74 -1.52 9.75 -3.25
CA TYR A 74 -1.46 11.22 -3.28
C TYR A 74 -2.29 11.81 -4.44
N ASP A 75 -2.23 11.18 -5.61
CA ASP A 75 -3.04 11.55 -6.78
C ASP A 75 -4.55 11.30 -6.56
N LEU A 76 -4.91 10.25 -5.79
CA LEU A 76 -6.29 9.92 -5.42
C LEU A 76 -6.87 10.90 -4.39
N MET A 77 -6.15 11.17 -3.31
CA MET A 77 -6.63 12.06 -2.24
C MET A 77 -6.77 13.51 -2.74
N GLY A 78 -6.17 13.83 -3.89
CA GLY A 78 -5.99 15.20 -4.33
C GLY A 78 -5.23 16.00 -3.29
N LYS A 79 -5.05 17.30 -3.51
CA LYS A 79 -4.37 18.22 -2.58
C LYS A 79 -5.13 18.48 -1.25
N PHE A 80 -5.78 17.46 -0.67
CA PHE A 80 -6.41 17.49 0.65
C PHE A 80 -5.45 17.16 1.79
N VAL A 81 -4.29 16.57 1.48
CA VAL A 81 -3.08 16.75 2.29
C VAL A 81 -2.49 18.09 1.87
N GLU A 82 -2.19 18.97 2.82
CA GLU A 82 -1.79 20.38 2.62
C GLU A 82 -1.02 20.71 1.32
N PRO A 83 -1.17 21.94 0.78
CA PRO A 83 -0.68 22.34 -0.55
C PRO A 83 0.87 22.41 -0.71
N SER A 84 1.66 21.63 0.03
CA SER A 84 3.11 21.78 0.12
C SER A 84 3.92 20.47 0.12
N VAL A 85 3.31 19.29 -0.09
CA VAL A 85 4.12 18.08 -0.29
C VAL A 85 4.68 18.11 -1.71
N GLU A 86 5.84 18.73 -1.89
CA GLU A 86 6.64 18.59 -3.11
C GLU A 86 6.90 17.10 -3.39
N GLU A 87 7.03 16.73 -4.66
CA GLU A 87 7.38 15.38 -5.11
C GLU A 87 8.67 14.88 -4.43
N SER A 88 9.59 15.80 -4.13
CA SER A 88 10.81 15.60 -3.35
C SER A 88 10.55 15.16 -1.89
N THR A 89 9.46 15.62 -1.26
CA THR A 89 9.05 15.17 0.08
C THR A 89 8.41 13.78 0.08
N VAL A 90 7.74 13.36 -1.00
CA VAL A 90 7.18 12.00 -1.10
C VAL A 90 8.29 10.97 -1.21
N ALA A 91 9.22 11.17 -2.16
CA ALA A 91 10.37 10.30 -2.33
C ALA A 91 11.21 10.19 -1.04
N ALA A 92 11.49 11.32 -0.37
CA ALA A 92 12.21 11.31 0.90
C ALA A 92 11.46 10.58 2.03
N LYS A 93 10.13 10.67 2.05
CA LYS A 93 9.30 9.96 3.03
C LYS A 93 9.26 8.46 2.75
N VAL A 94 9.13 8.06 1.48
CA VAL A 94 9.23 6.66 1.05
C VAL A 94 10.60 6.11 1.43
N ASP A 95 11.69 6.79 1.08
CA ASP A 95 13.05 6.35 1.44
C ASP A 95 13.22 6.16 2.96
N ARG A 96 12.69 7.09 3.77
CA ARG A 96 12.73 6.99 5.23
C ARG A 96 11.95 5.78 5.76
N ILE A 97 10.74 5.55 5.26
CA ILE A 97 9.90 4.41 5.68
C ILE A 97 10.54 3.11 5.21
N PHE A 98 10.97 3.06 3.95
CA PHE A 98 11.63 1.90 3.36
C PHE A 98 12.88 1.51 4.14
N GLN A 99 13.76 2.45 4.45
CA GLN A 99 14.98 2.17 5.26
C GLN A 99 14.69 1.69 6.67
N LYS A 100 13.54 2.06 7.25
CA LYS A 100 13.13 1.56 8.56
C LYS A 100 12.54 0.14 8.47
N MET A 101 11.83 -0.16 7.38
CA MET A 101 11.25 -1.48 7.13
C MET A 101 12.29 -2.51 6.69
N ASP A 102 13.21 -2.12 5.82
CA ASP A 102 14.31 -2.93 5.31
C ASP A 102 15.41 -3.08 6.39
N ARG A 103 15.17 -3.99 7.35
CA ARG A 103 16.05 -4.19 8.50
C ARG A 103 17.36 -4.83 8.10
N ASN A 104 17.31 -5.76 7.16
CA ASN A 104 18.46 -6.51 6.69
C ASN A 104 19.28 -5.73 5.63
N ARG A 105 18.72 -4.65 5.07
CA ARG A 105 19.30 -3.77 4.04
C ARG A 105 19.63 -4.48 2.74
N ASP A 106 18.81 -5.45 2.36
CA ASP A 106 18.92 -6.19 1.11
C ASP A 106 18.26 -5.44 -0.07
N GLY A 107 17.61 -4.31 0.21
CA GLY A 107 16.97 -3.48 -0.79
C GLY A 107 15.55 -3.91 -1.13
N VAL A 108 14.97 -4.85 -0.39
CA VAL A 108 13.56 -5.24 -0.47
C VAL A 108 12.93 -5.32 0.92
N VAL A 109 11.60 -5.23 0.99
CA VAL A 109 10.85 -5.46 2.23
C VAL A 109 10.05 -6.73 2.09
N THR A 110 10.36 -7.73 2.90
CA THR A 110 9.61 -8.98 2.97
C THR A 110 8.36 -8.84 3.84
N LEU A 111 7.42 -9.78 3.72
CA LEU A 111 6.21 -9.79 4.56
C LEU A 111 6.53 -9.83 6.06
N GLU A 112 7.55 -10.59 6.47
CA GLU A 112 7.98 -10.65 7.87
C GLU A 112 8.49 -9.29 8.35
N GLU A 113 9.35 -8.65 7.57
CA GLU A 113 9.87 -7.31 7.88
C GLU A 113 8.76 -6.25 7.91
N PHE A 114 7.78 -6.36 7.00
CA PHE A 114 6.62 -5.48 6.97
C PHE A 114 5.76 -5.61 8.24
N LEU A 115 5.41 -6.85 8.62
CA LEU A 115 4.61 -7.12 9.82
C LEU A 115 5.33 -6.70 11.10
N GLU A 116 6.62 -7.01 11.21
CA GLU A 116 7.43 -6.63 12.37
C GLU A 116 7.57 -5.10 12.47
N SER A 117 7.75 -4.42 11.34
CA SER A 117 7.86 -2.95 11.30
C SER A 117 6.53 -2.26 11.64
N CYS A 118 5.41 -2.78 11.14
CA CYS A 118 4.08 -2.26 11.45
C CYS A 118 3.68 -2.46 12.92
N THR A 119 4.25 -3.45 13.60
CA THR A 119 3.98 -3.74 15.01
C THR A 119 4.97 -3.06 15.96
N SER A 120 6.20 -2.82 15.51
CA SER A 120 7.29 -2.28 16.34
C SER A 120 7.48 -0.76 16.23
N ASP A 121 7.06 -0.12 15.13
CA ASP A 121 7.26 1.31 14.90
C ASP A 121 5.91 2.04 14.72
N GLU A 122 5.57 2.92 15.67
CA GLU A 122 4.34 3.71 15.66
C GLU A 122 4.25 4.68 14.46
N GLU A 123 5.38 5.18 13.94
CA GLU A 123 5.40 6.07 12.77
C GLU A 123 5.03 5.31 11.50
N ILE A 124 5.52 4.07 11.37
CA ILE A 124 5.18 3.16 10.28
C ILE A 124 3.72 2.76 10.37
N SER A 125 3.30 2.29 11.55
CA SER A 125 1.92 1.90 11.82
C SER A 125 0.95 3.03 11.49
N ARG A 126 1.26 4.26 11.93
CA ARG A 126 0.45 5.45 11.62
C ARG A 126 0.45 5.77 10.14
N SER A 127 1.62 5.76 9.49
CA SER A 127 1.71 6.03 8.05
C SER A 127 0.89 5.03 7.25
N MET A 128 0.96 3.75 7.60
CA MET A 128 0.18 2.68 6.97
C MET A 128 -1.32 2.77 7.29
N SER A 129 -1.69 3.15 8.51
CA SER A 129 -3.10 3.32 8.91
C SER A 129 -3.81 4.46 8.18
N VAL A 130 -3.09 5.52 7.77
CA VAL A 130 -3.66 6.57 6.93
C VAL A 130 -4.11 6.00 5.58
N PHE A 131 -3.42 4.98 5.09
CA PHE A 131 -3.76 4.29 3.84
C PHE A 131 -4.93 3.30 4.02
N ASP A 132 -5.12 2.72 5.22
CA ASP A 132 -6.26 1.84 5.58
C ASP A 132 -7.56 2.64 5.85
N SER A 133 -7.45 3.88 6.33
CA SER A 133 -8.59 4.75 6.71
C SER A 133 -9.43 5.25 5.52
N SER A 134 -9.03 4.94 4.29
CA SER A 134 -9.66 5.46 3.06
C SER A 134 -10.70 4.51 2.45
N PHE A 135 -11.00 3.41 3.13
CA PHE A 135 -12.07 2.47 2.78
C PHE A 135 -13.19 2.44 3.83
#